data_AF-A0A179RSZ8-F1
#
_entry.id   AF-A0A179RSZ8-F1
#
_cell.length_a   1.000
_cell.length_b   1.000
_cell.length_c   1.000
_cell.angle_alpha   90.00
_cell.angle_beta   90.00
_cell.angle_gamma   90.00
#
_symmetry.space_group_name_H-M   'P 1'
#
loop_
_entity.id
_entity.type
_entity.pdbx_description
1 polymer ?
#
loop_
_entity_poly.entity_id
_entity_poly.type
_entity_poly.pdbx_seq_one_letter_code
_entity_poly.pdbx_strand_id
1 'polypeptide(L)' 'MQRYFFDLSAGGWQCQDDIGLILCSQDEIRGEATRTAIAFAGAGLPGADLSDLKVRVRDRAGEP' A
#
# COMPACT_ATOMS: atom_id res chain seq x y z
N MET A 1 17.64 0.32 -7.45
CA MET A 1 16.65 -0.77 -7.32
C MET A 1 16.55 -1.15 -5.87
N GLN A 2 15.40 -0.88 -5.26
CA GLN A 2 15.15 -1.13 -3.84
C GLN A 2 13.77 -1.78 -3.70
N ARG A 3 13.64 -2.68 -2.72
CA ARG A 3 12.35 -3.31 -2.43
C ARG A 3 11.55 -2.41 -1.50
N TYR A 4 10.31 -2.15 -1.89
CA TYR A 4 9.33 -1.38 -1.13
C TYR A 4 8.12 -2.23 -0.81
N PHE A 5 7.51 -1.99 0.34
CA PHE A 5 6.37 -2.71 0.88
C PHE A 5 5.19 -1.75 0.98
N PHE A 6 3.99 -2.25 0.70
CA PHE A 6 2.78 -1.43 0.59
C PHE A 6 1.74 -1.86 1.62
N ASP A 7 1.81 -1.30 2.81
CA ASP A 7 0.84 -1.57 3.86
C ASP A 7 -0.45 -0.80 3.60
N LEU A 8 -1.56 -1.42 3.96
CA LEU A 8 -2.89 -0.87 3.76
C LEU A 8 -3.62 -0.77 5.08
N SER A 9 -4.31 0.35 5.27
CA SER A 9 -5.21 0.54 6.41
C SER A 9 -6.48 1.26 5.99
N ALA A 10 -7.61 0.89 6.58
CA ALA A 10 -8.90 1.55 6.38
C ALA A 10 -9.69 1.49 7.69
N GLY A 11 -9.71 2.59 8.44
CA GLY A 11 -10.27 2.63 9.79
C GLY A 11 -9.58 1.63 10.72
N GLY A 12 -10.35 0.68 11.28
CA GLY A 12 -9.84 -0.38 12.16
C GLY A 12 -9.17 -1.55 11.42
N TRP A 13 -9.28 -1.62 10.09
CA TRP A 13 -8.69 -2.70 9.30
C TRP A 13 -7.25 -2.35 8.89
N GLN A 14 -6.34 -3.32 8.99
CA GLN A 14 -4.95 -3.20 8.60
C GLN A 14 -4.45 -4.48 7.91
N CYS A 15 -3.60 -4.32 6.91
CA CYS A 15 -2.92 -5.39 6.21
C CYS A 15 -1.49 -4.97 5.89
N GLN A 16 -0.53 -5.82 6.24
CA GLN A 16 0.89 -5.59 6.02
C GLN A 16 1.35 -6.38 4.78
N ASP A 17 2.09 -5.72 3.90
CA ASP A 17 2.73 -6.39 2.77
C ASP A 17 4.09 -6.94 3.19
N ASP A 18 4.23 -8.27 3.13
CA ASP A 18 5.47 -8.98 3.45
C ASP A 18 6.27 -9.37 2.20
N ILE A 19 5.69 -9.21 1.00
CA ILE A 19 6.32 -9.57 -0.27
C ILE A 19 7.11 -8.37 -0.78
N GLY A 20 6.45 -7.23 -0.96
CA GLY A 20 7.05 -6.03 -1.54
C GLY A 20 7.48 -6.17 -3.01
N LEU A 21 7.81 -5.03 -3.63
CA LEU A 21 8.18 -4.92 -5.04
C LEU A 21 9.51 -4.19 -5.20
N ILE A 22 10.33 -4.63 -6.17
CA ILE A 22 11.58 -3.94 -6.50
C ILE A 22 11.26 -2.84 -7.50
N LEU A 23 11.44 -1.59 -7.08
CA LEU A 23 11.17 -0.40 -7.88
C LEU A 23 12.43 0.45 -8.05
N CYS A 24 12.45 1.23 -9.12
CA CYS A 24 13.60 1.98 -9.60
C CYS A 24 13.45 3.49 -9.42
N SER A 25 12.24 4.01 -9.25
CA SER A 25 11.99 5.45 -9.16
C SER A 25 10.83 5.78 -8.20
N GLN A 26 10.78 7.04 -7.76
CA GLN A 26 9.65 7.53 -6.97
C GLN A 26 8.32 7.52 -7.75
N ASP A 27 8.37 7.70 -9.07
CA ASP A 27 7.17 7.63 -9.90
C ASP A 27 6.60 6.21 -9.96
N GLU A 28 7.47 5.19 -10.03
CA GLU A 28 7.05 3.79 -9.94
C GLU A 28 6.44 3.48 -8.58
N ILE A 29 7.03 3.97 -7.48
CA ILE A 29 6.50 3.80 -6.13
C ILE A 29 5.10 4.43 -6.01
N ARG A 30 4.96 5.68 -6.46
CA ARG A 30 3.68 6.39 -6.43
C ARG A 30 2.62 5.74 -7.30
N GLY A 31 3.01 5.30 -8.50
CA GLY A 31 2.13 4.60 -9.43
C GLY A 31 1.63 3.29 -8.82
N GLU A 32 2.52 2.53 -8.19
CA GLU A 32 2.15 1.27 -7.55
C GLU A 32 1.25 1.48 -6.34
N ALA A 33 1.58 2.39 -5.43
CA ALA A 33 0.73 2.72 -4.28
C ALA A 33 -0.68 3.14 -4.71
N THR A 34 -0.79 3.92 -5.79
CA THR A 34 -2.08 4.33 -6.35
C THR A 34 -2.86 3.15 -6.92
N ARG A 35 -2.19 2.26 -7.66
CA ARG A 35 -2.82 1.02 -8.18
C ARG A 35 -3.33 0.13 -7.05
N THR A 36 -2.52 -0.08 -6.01
CA THR A 36 -2.90 -0.85 -4.83
C THR A 36 -4.14 -0.25 -4.16
N ALA A 37 -4.17 1.07 -3.95
CA ALA A 37 -5.32 1.75 -3.35
C ALA A 37 -6.61 1.56 -4.17
N ILE A 38 -6.54 1.73 -5.50
CA ILE A 38 -7.71 1.57 -6.39
C ILE A 38 -8.20 0.12 -6.39
N ALA A 39 -7.30 -0.85 -6.50
CA ALA A 39 -7.65 -2.26 -6.45
C ALA A 39 -8.36 -2.62 -5.14
N PHE A 40 -7.87 -2.09 -4.01
CA PHE A 40 -8.46 -2.30 -2.70
C PHE A 40 -9.82 -1.63 -2.52
N ALA A 41 -9.97 -0.38 -2.96
CA ALA A 41 -11.25 0.30 -2.93
C ALA A 41 -12.32 -0.43 -3.77
N GLY A 42 -11.92 -0.97 -4.93
CA GLY A 42 -12.81 -1.73 -5.82
C GLY A 42 -13.20 -3.12 -5.31
N ALA A 43 -12.36 -3.74 -4.46
CA ALA A 43 -12.60 -5.10 -3.94
C ALA A 43 -13.70 -5.16 -2.87
N GLY A 44 -14.15 -4.02 -2.33
CA GLY A 44 -15.23 -3.96 -1.34
C GLY A 44 -14.90 -4.69 -0.05
N LEU A 45 -13.89 -4.18 0.68
CA LEU A 45 -13.45 -4.78 1.94
C LEU A 45 -14.58 -4.80 2.99
N PRO A 46 -15.00 -5.98 3.49
CA PRO A 46 -16.06 -6.08 4.49
C PRO A 46 -15.68 -5.38 5.80
N GLY A 47 -16.50 -4.41 6.22
CA GLY A 47 -16.29 -3.69 7.48
C GLY A 47 -15.19 -2.63 7.46
N ALA A 48 -14.57 -2.37 6.31
CA ALA A 48 -13.62 -1.27 6.15
C ALA A 48 -14.33 0.01 5.70
N ASP A 49 -14.04 1.13 6.37
CA ASP A 49 -14.42 2.45 5.88
C ASP A 49 -13.39 2.90 4.86
N LEU A 50 -13.76 2.81 3.58
CA LEU A 50 -12.87 3.18 2.47
C LEU A 50 -12.59 4.68 2.39
N SER A 51 -13.35 5.53 3.10
CA SER A 51 -13.05 6.97 3.17
C SER A 51 -11.76 7.27 3.94
N ASP A 52 -11.30 6.33 4.78
CA ASP A 52 -10.04 6.40 5.51
C ASP A 52 -8.97 5.46 4.93
N LEU A 53 -9.11 5.03 3.67
CA LEU A 53 -8.12 4.18 3.01
C LEU A 53 -6.78 4.91 2.88
N LYS A 54 -5.72 4.31 3.42
CA LYS A 54 -4.34 4.79 3.35
C LYS A 54 -3.43 3.68 2.88
N VAL A 55 -2.47 4.04 2.04
CA VAL A 55 -1.35 3.19 1.64
C VAL A 55 -0.09 3.77 2.27
N ARG A 56 0.57 2.99 3.13
CA ARG A 56 1.88 3.34 3.66
C ARG A 56 2.92 2.56 2.89
N VAL A 57 3.83 3.28 2.25
CA VAL A 57 5.01 2.68 1.64
C VAL A 57 6.10 2.59 2.71
N ARG A 58 6.81 1.46 2.76
CA ARG A 58 8.00 1.29 3.58
C ARG A 58 9.14 0.70 2.77
N ASP A 59 10.36 1.02 3.15
CA ASP A 59 11.55 0.34 2.68
C ASP A 59 11.84 -0.94 3.49
N ARG A 60 12.99 -1.57 3.24
CA ARG A 60 13.43 -2.77 3.94
C ARG A 60 13.75 -2.54 5.43
N ALA A 61 14.16 -1.34 5.82
CA ALA A 61 14.36 -0.98 7.21
C ALA A 61 13.01 -0.72 7.93
N GLY A 62 11.92 -0.58 7.17
CA GLY A 62 10.60 -0.22 7.69
C GLY A 62 10.33 1.28 7.70
N GLU A 63 11.26 2.07 7.15
CA GLU A 63 11.16 3.52 7.06
C GLU A 63 10.29 3.91 5.85
N PRO A 64 9.48 4.97 5.97
CA PRO A 64 8.62 5.45 4.88
C PRO A 64 9.40 6.05 3.69
#